data_AF-A0A3D0Y6J2-F1
#
_entry.id   AF-A0A3D0Y6J2-F1
#
_cell.length_a   1.000
_cell.length_b   1.000
_cell.length_c   1.000
_cell.angle_alpha   90.00
_cell.angle_beta   90.00
_cell.angle_gamma   90.00
#
_symmetry.space_group_name_H-M   'P 1'
#
loop_
_entity.id
_entity.type
_entity.pdbx_description
1 polymer ?
#
loop_
_entity_poly.entity_id
_entity_poly.type
_entity_poly.pdbx_seq_one_letter_code
_entity_poly.pdbx_strand_id
1 'polypeptide(L)'
;MVTYNENDLIKAIVREYKCLEDEANRIKNYAKDLDESLQQVMDEWIECGKICDYMINGVNIQYIMNKLPTSFLGAVMHMNKFINNPSEVEKFKKLRIINKDI
;
A
#
# COMPACT_ATOMS: atom_id res chain seq x y z
N MET A 1 -6.29 2.03 -14.04
CA MET A 1 -6.74 1.55 -12.71
C MET A 1 -6.25 0.13 -12.53
N VAL A 2 -5.77 -0.24 -11.36
CA VAL A 2 -5.28 -1.61 -11.09
C VAL A 2 -6.40 -2.64 -11.29
N THR A 3 -6.06 -3.79 -11.88
CA THR A 3 -6.94 -4.95 -12.07
C THR A 3 -6.40 -6.17 -11.35
N TYR A 4 -7.22 -6.86 -10.57
CA TYR A 4 -6.83 -8.08 -9.85
C TYR A 4 -8.02 -9.03 -9.71
N ASN A 5 -7.73 -10.30 -9.45
CA ASN A 5 -8.75 -11.24 -9.02
C ASN A 5 -9.19 -10.88 -7.58
N GLU A 6 -10.47 -10.56 -7.40
CA GLU A 6 -10.99 -10.12 -6.10
C GLU A 6 -10.78 -11.17 -5.00
N ASN A 7 -10.87 -12.46 -5.32
CA ASN A 7 -10.69 -13.53 -4.33
C ASN A 7 -9.23 -13.63 -3.88
N ASP A 8 -8.28 -13.42 -4.78
CA ASP A 8 -6.86 -13.48 -4.44
C ASP A 8 -6.45 -12.26 -3.61
N LEU A 9 -7.01 -11.09 -3.93
CA LEU A 9 -6.86 -9.90 -3.09
C LEU A 9 -7.45 -10.11 -1.68
N ILE A 10 -8.66 -10.68 -1.57
CA ILE A 10 -9.27 -10.99 -0.27
C ILE A 10 -8.39 -11.97 0.52
N LYS A 11 -7.90 -13.04 -0.11
CA LYS A 11 -6.99 -14.01 0.54
C LYS A 11 -5.70 -13.33 1.02
N ALA A 12 -5.11 -12.44 0.22
CA ALA A 12 -3.92 -11.69 0.61
C ALA A 12 -4.20 -10.78 1.82
N ILE A 13 -5.34 -10.10 1.84
CA ILE A 13 -5.76 -9.27 2.98
C ILE A 13 -5.99 -10.12 4.23
N VAL A 14 -6.75 -11.22 4.15
CA VAL A 14 -6.97 -12.11 5.30
C VAL A 14 -5.64 -12.68 5.81
N ARG A 15 -4.75 -13.11 4.91
CA ARG A 15 -3.43 -13.66 5.24
C ARG A 15 -2.58 -12.67 6.03
N GLU A 16 -2.53 -11.42 5.58
CA GLU A 16 -1.61 -10.41 6.10
C GLU A 16 -2.17 -9.69 7.35
N TYR A 17 -3.45 -9.33 7.31
CA TYR A 17 -4.09 -8.54 8.36
C TYR A 17 -4.70 -9.40 9.47
N LYS A 18 -4.73 -10.73 9.30
CA LYS A 18 -5.33 -11.69 10.24
C LYS A 18 -6.78 -11.33 10.60
N CYS A 19 -7.50 -10.78 9.63
CA CYS A 19 -8.87 -10.30 9.79
C CYS A 19 -9.89 -11.31 9.24
N LEU A 20 -11.17 -11.08 9.54
CA LEU A 20 -12.25 -11.87 8.95
C LEU A 20 -12.44 -11.52 7.47
N GLU A 21 -13.05 -12.43 6.71
CA GLU A 21 -13.32 -12.22 5.28
C GLU A 21 -14.24 -11.02 5.03
N ASP A 22 -15.22 -10.77 5.91
CA ASP A 22 -16.09 -9.60 5.84
C ASP A 22 -15.33 -8.29 6.00
N GLU A 23 -14.31 -8.27 6.86
CA GLU A 23 -13.43 -7.12 7.04
C GLU A 23 -12.52 -6.94 5.82
N ALA A 24 -11.98 -8.04 5.29
CA ALA A 24 -11.18 -8.02 4.07
C ALA A 24 -11.97 -7.49 2.87
N ASN A 25 -13.25 -7.84 2.75
CA ASN A 25 -14.13 -7.32 1.72
C ASN A 25 -14.32 -5.80 1.80
N ARG A 26 -14.36 -5.23 3.02
CA ARG A 26 -14.40 -3.77 3.20
C ARG A 26 -13.07 -3.13 2.78
N ILE A 27 -11.95 -3.73 3.19
CA ILE A 27 -10.60 -3.23 2.90
C ILE A 27 -10.30 -3.28 1.39
N LYS A 28 -10.79 -4.30 0.68
CA LYS A 28 -10.67 -4.45 -0.78
C LYS A 28 -11.06 -3.17 -1.54
N ASN A 29 -12.07 -2.45 -1.07
CA ASN A 29 -12.55 -1.25 -1.74
C ASN A 29 -11.49 -0.13 -1.81
N TYR A 30 -10.51 -0.09 -0.90
CA TYR A 30 -9.40 0.87 -0.96
C TYR A 30 -8.45 0.60 -2.13
N ALA A 31 -8.42 -0.62 -2.64
CA ALA A 31 -7.56 -0.98 -3.76
C ALA A 31 -8.20 -0.65 -5.12
N LYS A 32 -9.50 -0.34 -5.19
CA LYS A 32 -10.24 -0.20 -6.46
C LYS A 32 -9.72 0.97 -7.28
N ASP A 33 -9.49 2.12 -6.66
CA ASP A 33 -9.11 3.34 -7.37
C ASP A 33 -7.60 3.61 -7.38
N LEU A 34 -6.80 2.54 -7.35
CA LEU A 34 -5.35 2.65 -7.46
C LEU A 34 -4.96 2.91 -8.92
N ASP A 35 -3.97 3.79 -9.08
CA ASP A 35 -3.33 4.08 -10.36
C ASP A 35 -2.69 2.81 -10.95
N GLU A 36 -2.78 2.65 -12.28
CA GLU A 36 -2.28 1.45 -12.96
C GLU A 36 -0.78 1.22 -12.80
N SER A 37 0.01 2.27 -12.55
CA SER A 37 1.44 2.13 -12.28
C SER A 37 1.75 1.34 -11.00
N LEU A 38 0.76 1.17 -10.11
CA LEU A 38 0.87 0.35 -8.90
C LEU A 38 0.49 -1.12 -9.14
N GLN A 39 0.17 -1.52 -10.37
CA GLN A 39 -0.23 -2.89 -10.70
C GLN A 39 0.82 -3.90 -10.25
N GLN A 40 2.08 -3.70 -10.63
CA GLN A 40 3.17 -4.61 -10.25
C GLN A 40 3.34 -4.72 -8.73
N VAL A 41 3.20 -3.59 -8.02
CA VAL A 41 3.31 -3.56 -6.54
C VAL A 41 2.21 -4.42 -5.91
N MET A 42 0.99 -4.34 -6.44
CA MET A 42 -0.14 -5.13 -5.99
C MET A 42 0.01 -6.61 -6.35
N ASP A 43 0.46 -6.93 -7.57
CA ASP A 43 0.64 -8.30 -8.04
C ASP A 43 1.68 -9.05 -7.19
N GLU A 44 2.87 -8.45 -6.98
CA GLU A 44 3.92 -9.07 -6.17
C GLU A 44 3.45 -9.34 -4.72
N TRP A 45 2.68 -8.42 -4.15
CA TRP A 45 2.13 -8.57 -2.81
C TRP A 45 1.03 -9.64 -2.75
N ILE A 46 0.11 -9.67 -3.72
CA ILE A 46 -0.95 -10.68 -3.78
C ILE A 46 -0.34 -12.08 -3.92
N GLU A 47 0.56 -12.27 -4.89
CA GLU A 47 1.15 -13.56 -5.24
C GLU A 47 2.02 -14.12 -4.11
N CYS A 48 2.96 -13.32 -3.59
CA CYS A 48 4.01 -13.85 -2.71
C CYS A 48 4.23 -13.05 -1.43
N GLY A 49 3.39 -12.03 -1.17
CA GLY A 49 3.50 -11.19 0.03
C GLY A 49 4.75 -10.32 0.06
N LYS A 50 5.48 -10.21 -1.06
CA LYS A 50 6.69 -9.41 -1.15
C LYS A 50 6.34 -7.95 -1.36
N ILE A 51 7.18 -7.07 -0.84
CA ILE A 51 7.10 -5.63 -1.06
C ILE A 51 8.00 -5.30 -2.24
N CYS A 52 7.39 -4.83 -3.33
CA CYS A 52 8.10 -4.37 -4.52
C CYS A 52 8.92 -3.10 -4.20
N ASP A 53 10.10 -2.98 -4.80
CA ASP A 53 10.99 -1.81 -4.67
C ASP A 53 10.61 -0.64 -5.59
N TYR A 54 9.36 -0.60 -6.05
CA TYR A 54 8.84 0.49 -6.85
C TYR A 54 8.99 1.83 -6.12
N MET A 55 9.54 2.83 -6.83
CA MET A 55 9.88 4.13 -6.28
C MET A 55 9.13 5.27 -6.97
N ILE A 56 8.66 6.22 -6.17
CA ILE A 56 8.17 7.51 -6.65
C ILE A 56 9.00 8.59 -5.97
N ASN A 57 9.75 9.37 -6.76
CA ASN A 57 10.56 10.49 -6.27
C ASN A 57 11.44 10.13 -5.05
N GLY A 58 12.02 8.92 -5.05
CA GLY A 58 12.88 8.42 -3.97
C GLY A 58 12.15 7.88 -2.74
N VAL A 59 10.85 7.58 -2.84
CA VAL A 59 10.05 6.95 -1.78
C VAL A 59 9.46 5.64 -2.30
N ASN A 60 9.70 4.54 -1.60
CA ASN A 60 9.07 3.23 -1.82
C ASN A 60 8.11 2.88 -0.66
N ILE A 61 7.41 1.75 -0.79
CA ILE A 61 6.48 1.24 0.24
C ILE A 61 7.18 1.09 1.60
N GLN A 62 8.37 0.49 1.62
CA GLN A 62 9.11 0.26 2.87
C GLN A 62 9.46 1.58 3.58
N TYR A 63 9.87 2.60 2.83
CA TYR A 63 10.13 3.94 3.38
C TYR A 63 8.88 4.51 4.07
N ILE A 64 7.71 4.34 3.46
CA ILE A 64 6.44 4.82 4.01
C ILE A 64 6.11 4.08 5.31
N MET A 65 6.18 2.74 5.30
CA MET A 65 5.89 1.89 6.45
C MET A 65 6.89 2.08 7.61
N ASN A 66 8.15 2.40 7.32
CA ASN A 66 9.14 2.72 8.35
C ASN A 66 8.87 4.09 9.00
N LYS A 67 8.20 4.99 8.29
CA LYS A 67 7.98 6.38 8.74
C LYS A 67 6.66 6.57 9.46
N LEU A 68 5.64 5.82 9.05
CA LEU A 68 4.30 5.84 9.63
C LEU A 68 3.89 4.43 10.07
N PRO A 69 3.17 4.29 11.19
CA PRO A 69 2.60 3.01 11.61
C PRO A 69 1.40 2.66 10.72
N THR A 70 1.68 2.27 9.47
CA THR A 70 0.68 1.95 8.46
C THR A 70 0.90 0.55 7.90
N SER A 71 -0.15 -0.04 7.37
CA SER A 71 -0.08 -1.33 6.69
C SER A 71 0.43 -1.20 5.26
N PHE A 72 0.66 -2.33 4.59
CA PHE A 72 1.00 -2.35 3.17
C PHE A 72 -0.01 -1.57 2.32
N LEU A 73 -1.31 -1.83 2.46
CA LEU A 73 -2.33 -1.12 1.66
C LEU A 73 -2.39 0.36 2.00
N GLY A 74 -2.19 0.73 3.27
CA GLY A 74 -2.08 2.14 3.65
C GLY A 74 -0.87 2.82 2.98
N ALA A 75 0.26 2.13 2.89
CA ALA A 75 1.44 2.62 2.16
C ALA A 75 1.19 2.73 0.65
N VAL A 76 0.51 1.75 0.04
CA VAL A 76 0.11 1.80 -1.38
C VAL A 76 -0.82 2.99 -1.65
N MET A 77 -1.77 3.28 -0.75
CA MET A 77 -2.62 4.47 -0.86
C MET A 77 -1.82 5.78 -0.83
N HIS A 78 -0.75 5.85 -0.02
CA HIS A 78 0.18 6.99 -0.04
C HIS A 78 0.94 7.08 -1.37
N MET A 79 1.42 5.97 -1.92
CA MET A 79 2.05 5.96 -3.24
C MET A 79 1.08 6.42 -4.33
N ASN A 80 -0.17 5.97 -4.29
CA ASN A 80 -1.23 6.43 -5.22
C ASN A 80 -1.42 7.94 -5.13
N LYS A 81 -1.43 8.50 -3.92
CA LYS A 81 -1.48 9.95 -3.71
C LYS A 81 -0.25 10.67 -4.27
N PHE A 82 0.93 10.07 -4.16
CA PHE A 82 2.18 10.65 -4.68
C PHE A 82 2.26 10.67 -6.19
N ILE A 83 1.73 9.64 -6.88
CA ILE A 83 1.59 9.64 -8.35
C ILE A 83 0.73 10.82 -8.79
N ASN A 84 -0.44 10.95 -8.16
CA ASN A 84 -1.41 11.99 -8.51
C ASN A 84 -1.01 13.39 -8.04
N ASN A 85 -0.18 13.49 -7.01
CA ASN A 85 0.31 14.77 -6.48
C ASN A 85 1.76 14.64 -5.98
N PRO A 86 2.75 14.84 -6.86
CA PRO A 86 4.16 14.73 -6.52
C PRO A 86 4.62 15.66 -5.39
N SER A 87 3.94 16.80 -5.17
CA SER A 87 4.28 17.73 -4.08
C SER A 87 4.03 17.14 -2.69
N GLU A 88 3.16 16.13 -2.59
CA GLU A 88 2.88 15.42 -1.34
C GLU A 88 4.06 14.54 -0.91
N VAL A 89 4.90 14.10 -1.84
CA VAL A 89 6.14 13.36 -1.52
C VAL A 89 7.07 14.21 -0.66
N GLU A 90 7.26 15.48 -1.04
CA GLU A 90 8.16 16.38 -0.32
C GLU A 90 7.61 16.76 1.06
N LYS A 91 6.29 16.90 1.19
CA LYS A 91 5.64 17.06 2.50
C LYS A 91 5.83 15.80 3.34
N PHE A 92 5.64 14.62 2.76
CA PHE A 92 5.82 13.35 3.44
C PHE A 92 7.24 13.15 3.94
N LYS A 93 8.25 13.46 3.12
CA LYS A 93 9.67 13.42 3.52
C LYS A 93 10.00 14.34 4.70
N LYS A 94 9.25 15.43 4.90
CA LYS A 94 9.41 16.34 6.04
C LYS A 94 8.68 15.92 7.32
N LEU A 95 7.76 14.94 7.26
CA LEU A 95 7.12 14.41 8.46
C LEU A 95 8.18 13.84 9.42
N ARG A 96 7.99 14.06 10.72
CA ARG A 96 8.79 13.38 11.74
C ARG A 96 8.42 11.89 11.74
N ILE A 97 9.42 11.03 11.89
CA ILE A 97 9.19 9.59 12.06
C ILE A 97 8.39 9.41 13.34
N ILE A 98 7.23 8.75 13.23
CA ILE A 98 6.43 8.37 14.38
C ILE A 98 6.90 6.97 14.76
N ASN A 99 7.99 6.88 15.52
CA ASN A 99 8.42 5.60 16.08
C ASN A 99 7.35 5.09 17.04
N LYS A 100 7.00 3.80 16.93
CA LYS A 100 6.35 3.09 18.02
C LYS A 100 7.41 2.85 19.10
N ASP A 101 7.50 3.76 20.06
CA ASP A 101 8.01 3.40 21.39
C ASP A 101 6.92 2.61 22.10
N ILE A 102 6.78 1.31 21.79
CA ILE A 102 6.07 0.31 22.62
C ILE A 102 6.74 -1.05 22.43
#